data_AF-A0A520A4I8-F1
#
_entry.id   AF-A0A520A4I8-F1
#
_cell.length_a   1.000
_cell.length_b   1.000
_cell.length_c   1.000
_cell.angle_alpha   90.00
_cell.angle_beta   90.00
_cell.angle_gamma   90.00
#
_symmetry.space_group_name_H-M   'P 1'
#
loop_
_entity.id
_entity.type
_entity.pdbx_description
1 polymer ?
#
loop_
_entity_poly.entity_id
_entity_poly.type
_entity_poly.pdbx_seq_one_letter_code
_entity_poly.pdbx_strand_id
1 'polypeptide(L)'
;TAVLALSVSLDGDGTTTYIIVVAAMLPLYKRLKMNPLILTATAFLSSAVMNILPWGGPTARVLSALHLDSSQVFTPLIPAMVVAAGWVIFVAYIFGKRERKRLGIITITEDADELVAEANHEDVSLRRPKLLWLNALITIALLVGLFTDAMPLPVLFMTAFALGMLINYPRLGEQRNRLNAHAGNAMIVAGMVFAAGIFTGILAGTKMVDAMSQTIVTLIPNSLGPHLPILTGLTSAPFTFFMSNDAYYFGILPLVTKAATQFGVTVEAMGRASLLGQSVHLLSPLVPSTYLLAGLAGVDFGDHQRFTLKWACGTVLVMLVVCLILGVVPV
;
A
#
# COMPACT_ATOMS: atom_id res chain seq x y z
N THR A 1 -3.02 -17.25 5.00
CA THR A 1 -3.04 -16.16 3.99
C THR A 1 -2.91 -14.78 4.60
N ALA A 2 -3.90 -14.25 5.35
CA ALA A 2 -3.89 -12.86 5.82
C ALA A 2 -2.61 -12.47 6.58
N VAL A 3 -2.22 -13.26 7.59
CA VAL A 3 -1.02 -13.00 8.40
C VAL A 3 0.24 -12.97 7.53
N LEU A 4 0.41 -13.98 6.66
CA LEU A 4 1.54 -14.02 5.72
C LEU A 4 1.57 -12.78 4.81
N ALA A 5 0.42 -12.41 4.23
CA ALA A 5 0.32 -11.27 3.34
C ALA A 5 0.63 -9.95 4.07
N LEU A 6 0.07 -9.73 5.27
CA LEU A 6 0.37 -8.55 6.09
C LEU A 6 1.86 -8.47 6.47
N SER A 7 2.49 -9.60 6.80
CA SER A 7 3.92 -9.63 7.13
C SER A 7 4.81 -9.35 5.91
N VAL A 8 4.48 -9.92 4.76
CA VAL A 8 5.28 -9.72 3.53
C VAL A 8 5.11 -8.30 2.99
N SER A 9 3.89 -7.75 3.05
CA SER A 9 3.60 -6.38 2.58
C SER A 9 4.24 -5.26 3.42
N LEU A 10 5.04 -5.58 4.45
CA LEU A 10 5.89 -4.60 5.12
C LEU A 10 6.89 -3.93 4.15
N ASP A 11 7.21 -4.55 3.02
CA ASP A 11 7.99 -3.95 1.95
C ASP A 11 7.26 -2.79 1.23
N GLY A 12 5.94 -2.67 1.41
CA GLY A 12 5.10 -1.66 0.76
C GLY A 12 4.75 -1.96 -0.70
N ASP A 13 5.19 -3.11 -1.24
CA ASP A 13 4.95 -3.51 -2.64
C ASP A 13 3.96 -4.69 -2.72
N GLY A 14 2.85 -4.43 -3.41
CA GLY A 14 1.85 -5.48 -3.67
C GLY A 14 2.39 -6.58 -4.57
N THR A 15 3.32 -6.28 -5.49
CA THR A 15 3.85 -7.24 -6.46
C THR A 15 4.59 -8.38 -5.76
N THR A 16 5.58 -8.07 -4.92
CA THR A 16 6.31 -9.05 -4.11
C THR A 16 5.38 -9.83 -3.20
N THR A 17 4.46 -9.12 -2.54
CA THR A 17 3.45 -9.75 -1.68
C THR A 17 2.67 -10.81 -2.42
N TYR A 18 2.14 -10.48 -3.61
CA TYR A 18 1.30 -11.39 -4.37
C TYR A 18 2.07 -12.60 -4.87
N ILE A 19 3.30 -12.42 -5.35
CA ILE A 19 4.16 -13.53 -5.77
C ILE A 19 4.37 -14.51 -4.61
N ILE A 20 4.82 -14.02 -3.45
CA ILE A 20 5.14 -14.84 -2.30
C ILE A 20 3.88 -15.54 -1.75
N VAL A 21 2.80 -14.79 -1.56
CA VAL A 21 1.56 -15.31 -0.96
C VAL A 21 0.88 -16.30 -1.88
N VAL A 22 0.81 -16.03 -3.18
CA VAL A 22 0.19 -16.95 -4.13
C VAL A 22 1.03 -18.21 -4.30
N ALA A 23 2.36 -18.09 -4.46
CA ALA A 23 3.23 -19.25 -4.57
C ALA A 23 3.11 -20.17 -3.34
N ALA A 24 3.09 -19.60 -2.13
CA ALA A 24 2.98 -20.37 -0.90
C ALA A 24 1.59 -20.96 -0.64
N MET A 25 0.52 -20.21 -0.94
CA MET A 25 -0.84 -20.56 -0.49
C MET A 25 -1.71 -21.20 -1.58
N LEU A 26 -1.46 -20.92 -2.87
CA LEU A 26 -2.30 -21.44 -3.95
C LEU A 26 -2.30 -22.98 -4.04
N PRO A 27 -1.16 -23.69 -3.88
CA PRO A 27 -1.17 -25.16 -3.88
C PRO A 27 -2.11 -25.72 -2.80
N LEU A 28 -2.07 -25.15 -1.60
CA LEU A 28 -2.96 -25.52 -0.49
C LEU A 28 -4.44 -25.25 -0.83
N TYR A 29 -4.75 -24.10 -1.43
CA TYR A 29 -6.13 -23.77 -1.84
C TYR A 29 -6.65 -24.78 -2.87
N LYS A 30 -5.83 -25.16 -3.84
CA LYS A 30 -6.20 -26.15 -4.87
C LYS A 30 -6.45 -27.54 -4.25
N ARG A 31 -5.57 -28.03 -3.37
CA ARG A 31 -5.74 -29.34 -2.71
C ARG A 31 -6.96 -29.38 -1.80
N LEU A 32 -7.21 -28.31 -1.05
CA LEU A 32 -8.41 -28.18 -0.21
C LEU A 32 -9.69 -27.88 -1.01
N LYS A 33 -9.59 -27.71 -2.34
CA LYS A 33 -10.70 -27.29 -3.22
C LYS A 33 -11.35 -25.98 -2.76
N MET A 34 -10.57 -25.11 -2.12
CA MET A 34 -11.00 -23.79 -1.69
C MET A 34 -11.08 -22.82 -2.86
N ASN A 35 -12.00 -21.86 -2.78
CA ASN A 35 -12.14 -20.85 -3.82
C ASN A 35 -10.88 -19.93 -3.90
N PRO A 36 -10.14 -19.88 -5.02
CA PRO A 36 -8.96 -19.01 -5.17
C PRO A 36 -9.27 -17.52 -5.08
N LEU A 37 -10.52 -17.08 -5.30
CA LEU A 37 -10.93 -15.69 -5.08
C LEU A 37 -10.77 -15.24 -3.62
N ILE A 38 -10.87 -16.17 -2.67
CA ILE A 38 -10.63 -15.87 -1.25
C ILE A 38 -9.14 -15.61 -1.01
N LEU A 39 -8.26 -16.36 -1.66
CA LEU A 39 -6.81 -16.14 -1.60
C LEU A 39 -6.47 -14.75 -2.14
N THR A 40 -6.93 -14.44 -3.35
CA THR A 40 -6.63 -13.15 -3.99
C THR A 40 -7.23 -11.99 -3.19
N ALA A 41 -8.49 -12.06 -2.78
CA ALA A 41 -9.11 -11.01 -1.96
C ALA A 41 -8.36 -10.78 -0.63
N THR A 42 -7.93 -11.84 0.03
CA THR A 42 -7.22 -11.73 1.32
C THR A 42 -5.82 -11.13 1.13
N ALA A 43 -5.07 -11.59 0.13
CA ALA A 43 -3.75 -11.06 -0.19
C ALA A 43 -3.84 -9.58 -0.59
N PHE A 44 -4.81 -9.25 -1.44
CA PHE A 44 -5.13 -7.91 -1.89
C PHE A 44 -5.43 -6.96 -0.72
N LEU A 45 -6.37 -7.31 0.15
CA LEU A 45 -6.77 -6.45 1.27
C LEU A 45 -5.61 -6.21 2.24
N SER A 46 -4.75 -7.22 2.42
CA SER A 46 -3.54 -7.09 3.24
C SER A 46 -2.57 -6.07 2.64
N SER A 47 -2.28 -6.21 1.34
CA SER A 47 -1.40 -5.28 0.62
C SER A 47 -1.97 -3.86 0.63
N ALA A 48 -3.29 -3.70 0.46
CA ALA A 48 -3.96 -2.42 0.51
C ALA A 48 -3.78 -1.66 1.83
N VAL A 49 -3.88 -2.36 2.96
CA VAL A 49 -3.65 -1.74 4.28
C VAL A 49 -2.18 -1.32 4.43
N MET A 50 -1.26 -2.14 3.94
CA MET A 50 0.18 -1.89 4.09
C MET A 50 0.73 -0.91 3.06
N ASN A 51 0.00 -0.62 1.98
CA ASN A 51 0.46 0.27 0.93
C ASN A 51 0.56 1.75 1.37
N ILE A 52 0.02 2.10 2.55
CA ILE A 52 0.14 3.45 3.13
C ILE A 52 1.36 3.62 4.06
N LEU A 53 2.27 2.65 4.12
CA LEU A 53 3.58 2.82 4.75
C LEU A 53 4.31 4.05 4.16
N PRO A 54 5.26 4.68 4.89
CA PRO A 54 5.94 5.88 4.42
C PRO A 54 6.68 5.72 3.10
N TRP A 55 7.20 4.52 2.86
CA TRP A 55 7.87 4.13 1.62
C TRP A 55 6.91 3.52 0.58
N GLY A 56 5.63 3.39 0.92
CA GLY A 56 4.57 3.01 0.00
C GLY A 56 4.31 4.11 -1.03
N GLY A 57 3.91 3.69 -2.23
CA GLY A 57 3.70 4.59 -3.37
C GLY A 57 2.78 5.79 -3.08
N PRO A 58 1.58 5.61 -2.50
CA PRO A 58 0.67 6.71 -2.20
C PRO A 58 1.22 7.69 -1.18
N THR A 59 1.78 7.20 -0.08
CA THR A 59 2.32 8.04 0.99
C THR A 59 3.49 8.87 0.51
N ALA A 60 4.42 8.28 -0.26
CA ALA A 60 5.52 9.03 -0.86
C ALA A 60 5.04 10.20 -1.74
N ARG A 61 3.93 10.02 -2.47
CA ARG A 61 3.33 11.10 -3.28
C ARG A 61 2.69 12.18 -2.43
N VAL A 62 1.96 11.82 -1.37
CA VAL A 62 1.39 12.80 -0.43
C VAL A 62 2.48 13.65 0.21
N LEU A 63 3.53 13.01 0.72
CA LEU A 63 4.67 13.70 1.37
C LEU A 63 5.33 14.68 0.39
N SER A 64 5.57 14.24 -0.85
CA SER A 64 6.17 15.10 -1.87
C SER A 64 5.25 16.23 -2.34
N ALA A 65 3.95 15.97 -2.51
CA ALA A 65 3.00 16.93 -3.07
C ALA A 65 2.61 18.03 -2.08
N LEU A 66 2.51 17.68 -0.80
CA LEU A 66 2.12 18.59 0.27
C LEU A 66 3.31 19.12 1.09
N HIS A 67 4.54 18.71 0.75
CA HIS A 67 5.77 19.06 1.47
C HIS A 67 5.69 18.72 2.97
N LEU A 68 5.22 17.50 3.26
CA LEU A 68 5.05 17.00 4.63
C LEU A 68 6.14 16.01 4.99
N ASP A 69 6.44 15.93 6.27
CA ASP A 69 7.30 14.90 6.84
C ASP A 69 6.51 13.61 7.12
N SER A 70 7.19 12.46 7.02
CA SER A 70 6.59 11.15 7.28
C SER A 70 5.92 11.08 8.65
N SER A 71 6.57 11.64 9.68
CA SER A 71 6.05 11.64 11.06
C SER A 71 4.75 12.40 11.21
N GLN A 72 4.49 13.41 10.36
CA GLN A 72 3.25 14.17 10.37
C GLN A 72 2.08 13.41 9.76
N VAL A 73 2.34 12.47 8.83
CA VAL A 73 1.28 11.74 8.11
C VAL A 73 1.15 10.31 8.63
N PHE A 74 2.24 9.55 8.64
CA PHE A 74 2.22 8.12 8.91
C PHE A 74 2.06 7.78 10.38
N THR A 75 2.81 8.40 11.29
CA THR A 75 2.80 8.04 12.73
C THR A 75 1.39 8.09 13.34
N PRO A 76 0.55 9.11 13.05
CA PRO A 76 -0.84 9.14 13.49
C PRO A 76 -1.74 8.06 12.87
N LEU A 77 -1.39 7.54 11.68
CA LEU A 77 -2.15 6.50 10.98
C LEU A 77 -1.84 5.08 11.48
N ILE A 78 -0.74 4.87 12.21
CA ILE A 78 -0.34 3.53 12.70
C ILE A 78 -1.47 2.82 13.46
N PRO A 79 -2.17 3.45 14.43
CA PRO A 79 -3.27 2.77 15.13
C PRO A 79 -4.41 2.37 14.19
N ALA A 80 -4.74 3.22 13.20
CA ALA A 80 -5.76 2.90 12.18
C ALA A 80 -5.32 1.74 11.29
N MET A 81 -4.04 1.65 10.93
CA MET A 81 -3.47 0.50 10.21
C MET A 81 -3.54 -0.79 11.00
N VAL A 82 -3.24 -0.75 12.31
CA VAL A 82 -3.35 -1.93 13.19
C VAL A 82 -4.80 -2.43 13.25
N VAL A 83 -5.76 -1.53 13.40
CA VAL A 83 -7.19 -1.90 13.38
C VAL A 83 -7.60 -2.42 12.00
N ALA A 84 -7.12 -1.81 10.92
CA ALA A 84 -7.38 -2.27 9.55
C ALA A 84 -6.77 -3.66 9.28
N ALA A 85 -5.58 -3.94 9.79
CA ALA A 85 -4.98 -5.28 9.75
C ALA A 85 -5.84 -6.30 10.52
N GLY A 86 -6.35 -5.92 11.70
CA GLY A 86 -7.34 -6.69 12.44
C GLY A 86 -8.63 -6.95 11.64
N TRP A 87 -9.11 -5.94 10.91
CA TRP A 87 -10.24 -6.07 9.98
C TRP A 87 -9.94 -7.07 8.86
N VAL A 88 -8.76 -7.04 8.25
CA VAL A 88 -8.37 -8.02 7.22
C VAL A 88 -8.36 -9.44 7.78
N ILE A 89 -7.85 -9.64 9.00
CA ILE A 89 -7.89 -10.94 9.69
C ILE A 89 -9.33 -11.38 9.94
N PHE A 90 -10.21 -10.45 10.36
CA PHE A 90 -11.63 -10.72 10.56
C PHE A 90 -12.34 -11.11 9.26
N VAL A 91 -12.08 -10.42 8.15
CA VAL A 91 -12.61 -10.77 6.82
C VAL A 91 -12.12 -12.15 6.39
N ALA A 92 -10.84 -12.45 6.59
CA ALA A 92 -10.27 -13.77 6.31
C ALA A 92 -10.91 -14.87 7.16
N TYR A 93 -11.23 -14.60 8.43
CA TYR A 93 -11.96 -15.52 9.29
C TYR A 93 -13.38 -15.80 8.76
N ILE A 94 -14.10 -14.76 8.30
CA ILE A 94 -15.42 -14.93 7.66
C ILE A 94 -15.32 -15.82 6.43
N PHE A 95 -14.33 -15.58 5.56
CA PHE A 95 -14.10 -16.40 4.38
C PHE A 95 -13.80 -17.86 4.74
N GLY A 96 -12.91 -18.08 5.71
CA GLY A 96 -12.58 -19.42 6.20
C GLY A 96 -13.79 -20.16 6.78
N LYS A 97 -14.64 -19.48 7.56
CA LYS A 97 -15.87 -20.08 8.11
C LYS A 97 -16.88 -20.44 7.02
N ARG A 98 -17.01 -19.62 5.97
CA ARG A 98 -17.87 -19.91 4.81
C ARG A 98 -17.36 -21.11 4.02
N GLU A 99 -16.06 -21.19 3.77
CA GLU A 99 -15.45 -22.33 3.08
C GLU A 99 -15.53 -23.60 3.90
N ARG A 100 -15.30 -23.54 5.22
CA ARG A 100 -15.50 -24.69 6.12
C ARG A 100 -16.94 -25.20 6.08
N LYS A 101 -17.93 -24.30 6.02
CA LYS A 101 -19.34 -24.70 5.88
C LYS A 101 -19.62 -25.36 4.52
N ARG A 102 -18.97 -24.90 3.44
CA ARG A 102 -19.13 -25.44 2.08
C ARG A 102 -18.44 -26.78 1.87
N LEU A 103 -17.23 -26.93 2.40
CA LEU A 103 -16.33 -28.06 2.12
C LEU A 103 -16.37 -29.14 3.20
N GLY A 104 -16.78 -28.82 4.43
CA GLY A 104 -16.67 -29.72 5.56
C GLY A 104 -15.21 -29.85 6.07
N ILE A 105 -14.91 -30.97 6.73
CA ILE A 105 -13.56 -31.29 7.22
C ILE A 105 -12.89 -32.20 6.19
N ILE A 106 -11.80 -31.73 5.60
CA ILE A 106 -10.98 -32.49 4.65
C ILE A 106 -9.68 -32.86 5.38
N THR A 107 -9.39 -34.16 5.46
CA THR A 107 -8.11 -34.66 5.98
C THR A 107 -7.12 -34.75 4.82
N ILE A 108 -6.02 -34.02 4.90
CA ILE A 108 -4.92 -34.12 3.94
C ILE A 108 -4.06 -35.33 4.36
N THR A 109 -3.95 -36.33 3.50
CA THR A 109 -3.20 -37.59 3.75
C THR A 109 -1.82 -37.63 3.09
N GLU A 110 -1.40 -36.57 2.39
CA GLU A 110 -0.14 -36.50 1.63
C GLU A 110 0.96 -35.72 2.37
N ASP A 111 2.22 -36.02 2.01
CA ASP A 111 3.44 -35.48 2.63
C ASP A 111 3.58 -33.96 2.48
N ALA A 112 3.89 -33.30 3.59
CA ALA A 112 4.10 -31.85 3.64
C ALA A 112 5.30 -31.36 2.80
N ASP A 113 6.25 -32.25 2.52
CA ASP A 113 7.47 -31.93 1.76
C ASP A 113 7.19 -31.70 0.26
N GLU A 114 6.19 -32.37 -0.30
CA GLU A 114 5.78 -32.19 -1.70
C GLU A 114 5.12 -30.81 -1.92
N LEU A 115 4.38 -30.34 -0.91
CA LEU A 115 3.75 -29.02 -0.88
C LEU A 115 4.77 -27.87 -0.85
N VAL A 116 5.91 -28.07 -0.20
CA VAL A 116 7.00 -27.08 -0.14
C VAL A 116 7.78 -27.03 -1.45
N ALA A 117 7.90 -28.17 -2.15
CA ALA A 117 8.57 -28.24 -3.45
C ALA A 117 7.81 -27.49 -4.56
N GLU A 118 6.47 -27.61 -4.60
CA GLU A 118 5.63 -26.92 -5.60
C GLU A 118 5.60 -25.39 -5.45
N ALA A 119 5.81 -24.86 -4.24
CA ALA A 119 5.78 -23.40 -3.96
C ALA A 119 7.05 -22.65 -4.39
N ASN A 120 8.10 -23.35 -4.85
CA ASN A 120 9.40 -22.75 -5.16
C ASN A 120 9.48 -22.20 -6.61
N HIS A 121 8.87 -21.05 -6.86
CA HIS A 121 8.95 -20.34 -8.14
C HIS A 121 10.02 -19.24 -8.21
N GLU A 122 10.77 -19.01 -7.12
CA GLU A 122 11.80 -17.97 -7.08
C GLU A 122 13.17 -18.49 -7.49
N ASP A 123 13.99 -17.59 -8.03
CA ASP A 123 15.38 -17.84 -8.41
C ASP A 123 16.19 -18.24 -7.16
N VAL A 124 16.34 -19.55 -6.96
CA VAL A 124 16.99 -20.17 -5.77
C VAL A 124 18.39 -19.60 -5.56
N SER A 125 19.02 -19.15 -6.64
CA SER A 125 20.33 -18.51 -6.66
C SER A 125 20.42 -17.23 -5.83
N LEU A 126 19.30 -16.57 -5.49
CA LEU A 126 19.26 -15.30 -4.76
C LEU A 126 18.97 -15.44 -3.25
N ARG A 127 18.53 -16.61 -2.79
CA ARG A 127 18.01 -16.82 -1.41
C ARG A 127 19.05 -16.67 -0.29
N ARG A 128 20.36 -16.66 -0.63
CA ARG A 128 21.51 -16.48 0.29
C ARG A 128 21.27 -17.07 1.69
N PRO A 129 20.96 -18.38 1.82
CA PRO A 129 20.41 -18.97 3.06
C PRO A 129 21.35 -18.85 4.27
N LYS A 130 22.66 -18.80 4.06
CA LYS A 130 23.67 -18.62 5.12
C LYS A 130 23.64 -17.23 5.78
N LEU A 131 23.07 -16.23 5.11
CA LEU A 131 23.03 -14.83 5.57
C LEU A 131 21.64 -14.42 6.10
N LEU A 132 20.71 -15.38 6.23
CA LEU A 132 19.32 -15.10 6.59
C LEU A 132 19.20 -14.30 7.91
N TRP A 133 19.90 -14.73 8.96
CA TRP A 133 19.86 -14.05 10.26
C TRP A 133 20.49 -12.66 10.23
N LEU A 134 21.57 -12.49 9.46
CA LEU A 134 22.22 -11.20 9.31
C LEU A 134 21.32 -10.21 8.54
N ASN A 135 20.72 -10.67 7.45
CA ASN A 135 19.74 -9.87 6.71
C ASN A 135 18.52 -9.54 7.56
N ALA A 136 18.00 -10.51 8.32
CA ALA A 136 16.91 -10.26 9.25
C ALA A 136 17.29 -9.19 10.29
N LEU A 137 18.51 -9.20 10.81
CA LEU A 137 18.98 -8.17 11.75
C LEU A 137 19.08 -6.79 11.09
N ILE A 138 19.61 -6.69 9.87
CA ILE A 138 19.65 -5.42 9.12
C ILE A 138 18.23 -4.91 8.85
N THR A 139 17.31 -5.78 8.44
CA THR A 139 15.92 -5.43 8.20
C THR A 139 15.21 -5.00 9.49
N ILE A 140 15.39 -5.71 10.60
CA ILE A 140 14.82 -5.33 11.89
C ILE A 140 15.38 -3.98 12.34
N ALA A 141 16.69 -3.76 12.23
CA ALA A 141 17.31 -2.48 12.58
C ALA A 141 16.76 -1.33 11.71
N LEU A 142 16.59 -1.56 10.41
CA LEU A 142 15.95 -0.61 9.50
C LEU A 142 14.51 -0.30 9.92
N LEU A 143 13.69 -1.32 10.18
CA LEU A 143 12.31 -1.15 10.60
C LEU A 143 12.21 -0.39 11.93
N VAL A 144 13.05 -0.73 12.91
CA VAL A 144 13.10 0.01 14.19
C VAL A 144 13.47 1.47 13.95
N GLY A 145 14.51 1.75 13.16
CA GLY A 145 14.91 3.12 12.83
C GLY A 145 13.81 3.92 12.14
N LEU A 146 13.03 3.27 11.26
CA LEU A 146 11.87 3.88 10.58
C LEU A 146 10.73 4.17 11.56
N PHE A 147 10.46 3.27 12.51
CA PHE A 147 9.40 3.47 13.52
C PHE A 147 9.76 4.53 14.57
N THR A 148 11.04 4.67 14.91
CA THR A 148 11.52 5.65 15.89
C THR A 148 11.87 7.00 15.26
N ASP A 149 11.73 7.15 13.94
CA ASP A 149 12.15 8.34 13.18
C ASP A 149 13.61 8.75 13.50
N ALA A 150 14.50 7.76 13.60
CA ALA A 150 15.86 7.97 14.11
C ALA A 150 16.71 8.88 13.21
N MET A 151 16.43 8.84 11.90
CA MET A 151 17.11 9.59 10.84
C MET A 151 16.13 9.76 9.66
N PRO A 152 16.38 10.72 8.74
CA PRO A 152 15.56 10.88 7.55
C PRO A 152 15.41 9.57 6.77
N LEU A 153 14.20 9.28 6.28
CA LEU A 153 13.89 8.04 5.54
C LEU A 153 14.90 7.71 4.42
N PRO A 154 15.31 8.67 3.56
CA PRO A 154 16.29 8.39 2.52
C PRO A 154 17.61 7.88 3.08
N VAL A 155 18.07 8.42 4.22
CA VAL A 155 19.32 8.02 4.87
C VAL A 155 19.21 6.58 5.38
N LEU A 156 18.12 6.26 6.09
CA LEU A 156 17.88 4.89 6.58
C LEU A 156 17.87 3.87 5.45
N PHE A 157 17.12 4.12 4.38
CA PHE A 157 17.05 3.22 3.23
C PHE A 157 18.37 3.12 2.49
N MET A 158 19.08 4.23 2.25
CA MET A 158 20.37 4.22 1.57
C MET A 158 21.44 3.45 2.36
N THR A 159 21.49 3.63 3.68
CA THR A 159 22.43 2.92 4.54
C THR A 159 22.12 1.43 4.60
N ALA A 160 20.86 1.04 4.81
CA ALA A 160 20.46 -0.37 4.84
C ALA A 160 20.70 -1.05 3.47
N PHE A 161 20.39 -0.36 2.37
CA PHE A 161 20.68 -0.85 1.02
C PHE A 161 22.19 -1.01 0.78
N ALA A 162 23.00 -0.01 1.16
CA ALA A 162 24.46 -0.08 1.00
C ALA A 162 25.06 -1.25 1.79
N LEU A 163 24.67 -1.42 3.06
CA LEU A 163 25.10 -2.54 3.89
C LEU A 163 24.64 -3.88 3.31
N GLY A 164 23.35 -3.98 2.96
CA GLY A 164 22.77 -5.19 2.38
C GLY A 164 23.45 -5.59 1.07
N MET A 165 23.75 -4.62 0.19
CA MET A 165 24.44 -4.87 -1.06
C MET A 165 25.89 -5.33 -0.86
N LEU A 166 26.65 -4.66 0.01
CA LEU A 166 28.05 -5.02 0.29
C LEU A 166 28.16 -6.41 0.91
N ILE A 167 27.24 -6.76 1.82
CA ILE A 167 27.25 -8.04 2.55
C ILE A 167 26.75 -9.18 1.67
N ASN A 168 25.62 -9.02 0.96
CA ASN A 168 25.02 -10.09 0.17
C ASN A 168 25.71 -10.32 -1.18
N TYR A 169 26.33 -9.27 -1.74
CA TYR A 169 26.99 -9.29 -3.04
C TYR A 169 28.37 -8.64 -2.95
N PRO A 170 29.40 -9.33 -2.40
CA PRO A 170 30.73 -8.74 -2.22
C PRO A 170 31.44 -8.39 -3.53
N ARG A 171 31.05 -9.02 -4.65
CA ARG A 171 31.62 -8.78 -5.98
C ARG A 171 30.93 -7.62 -6.67
N LEU A 172 31.71 -6.66 -7.16
CA LEU A 172 31.20 -5.48 -7.88
C LEU A 172 30.31 -5.84 -9.08
N GLY A 173 30.62 -6.92 -9.81
CA GLY A 173 29.80 -7.38 -10.93
C GLY A 173 28.39 -7.82 -10.49
N GLU A 174 28.27 -8.50 -9.36
CA GLU A 174 26.98 -8.92 -8.82
C GLU A 174 26.18 -7.72 -8.31
N GLN A 175 26.85 -6.75 -7.64
CA GLN A 175 26.21 -5.50 -7.21
C GLN A 175 25.64 -4.73 -8.39
N ARG A 176 26.42 -4.57 -9.47
CA ARG A 176 25.97 -3.90 -10.70
C ARG A 176 24.76 -4.60 -11.31
N ASN A 177 24.77 -5.93 -11.36
CA ASN A 177 23.66 -6.71 -11.90
C ASN A 177 22.38 -6.51 -11.08
N ARG A 178 22.47 -6.49 -9.74
CA ARG A 178 21.32 -6.25 -8.87
C ARG A 178 20.80 -4.81 -9.00
N LEU A 179 21.70 -3.83 -9.03
CA LEU A 179 21.31 -2.43 -9.20
C LEU A 179 20.61 -2.21 -10.55
N ASN A 180 21.16 -2.75 -11.64
CA ASN A 180 20.55 -2.66 -12.97
C ASN A 180 19.18 -3.33 -13.04
N ALA A 181 18.98 -4.45 -12.35
CA ALA A 181 17.69 -5.15 -12.32
C ALA A 181 16.56 -4.30 -11.73
N HIS A 182 16.87 -3.34 -10.85
CA HIS A 182 15.88 -2.47 -10.21
C HIS A 182 15.94 -1.00 -10.67
N ALA A 183 16.98 -0.62 -11.41
CA ALA A 183 17.20 0.75 -11.88
C ALA A 183 16.07 1.29 -12.75
N GLY A 184 15.49 0.46 -13.63
CA GLY A 184 14.38 0.87 -14.50
C GLY A 184 13.19 1.39 -13.70
N ASN A 185 12.76 0.65 -12.68
CA ASN A 185 11.67 1.07 -11.79
C ASN A 185 12.02 2.32 -11.00
N ALA A 186 13.24 2.40 -10.45
CA ALA A 186 13.69 3.56 -9.67
C ALA A 186 13.73 4.85 -10.51
N MET A 187 14.22 4.78 -11.75
CA MET A 187 14.31 5.93 -12.66
C MET A 187 12.93 6.47 -13.06
N ILE A 188 11.94 5.59 -13.27
CA ILE A 188 10.57 6.00 -13.56
C ILE A 188 9.97 6.79 -12.38
N VAL A 189 10.17 6.29 -11.15
CA VAL A 189 9.68 6.97 -9.94
C VAL A 189 10.37 8.32 -9.75
N ALA A 190 11.69 8.38 -9.90
CA ALA A 190 12.44 9.64 -9.79
C ALA A 190 12.00 10.67 -10.84
N GLY A 191 11.81 10.24 -12.10
CA GLY A 191 11.33 11.10 -13.18
C GLY A 191 9.92 11.66 -12.93
N MET A 192 9.02 10.82 -12.41
CA MET A 192 7.67 11.24 -12.02
C MET A 192 7.70 12.27 -10.89
N VAL A 193 8.47 12.04 -9.82
CA VAL A 193 8.59 12.99 -8.70
C VAL A 193 9.12 14.34 -9.19
N PHE A 194 10.11 14.33 -10.09
CA PHE A 194 10.65 15.54 -10.69
C PHE A 194 9.61 16.28 -11.54
N ALA A 195 8.89 15.57 -12.42
CA ALA A 195 7.83 16.14 -13.24
C ALA A 195 6.67 16.71 -12.40
N ALA A 196 6.30 16.01 -11.33
CA ALA A 196 5.30 16.45 -10.37
C ALA A 196 5.74 17.71 -9.62
N GLY A 197 7.02 17.82 -9.24
CA GLY A 197 7.61 19.02 -8.68
C GLY A 197 7.51 20.21 -9.63
N ILE A 198 7.83 20.01 -10.92
CA ILE A 198 7.65 21.05 -11.95
C ILE A 198 6.18 21.46 -12.07
N PHE A 199 5.27 20.48 -12.18
CA PHE A 199 3.84 20.74 -12.32
C PHE A 199 3.27 21.52 -11.13
N THR A 200 3.57 21.07 -9.90
CA THR A 200 3.16 21.73 -8.66
C THR A 200 3.76 23.15 -8.58
N GLY A 201 5.03 23.29 -8.96
CA GLY A 201 5.72 24.58 -9.04
C GLY A 201 5.08 25.56 -10.04
N ILE A 202 4.67 25.08 -11.22
CA ILE A 202 3.96 25.89 -12.22
C ILE A 202 2.60 26.32 -11.67
N LEU A 203 1.78 25.40 -11.15
CA LEU A 203 0.45 25.73 -10.65
C LEU A 203 0.49 26.72 -9.48
N ALA A 204 1.42 26.51 -8.53
CA ALA A 204 1.60 27.38 -7.38
C ALA A 204 2.21 28.74 -7.76
N GLY A 205 3.23 28.74 -8.62
CA GLY A 205 3.92 29.94 -9.09
C GLY A 205 3.05 30.84 -9.96
N THR A 206 2.18 30.26 -10.80
CA THR A 206 1.23 30.99 -11.65
C THR A 206 -0.05 31.42 -10.95
N LYS A 207 -0.23 31.08 -9.67
CA LYS A 207 -1.46 31.34 -8.90
C LYS A 207 -2.72 30.62 -9.43
N MET A 208 -2.57 29.64 -10.31
CA MET A 208 -3.67 28.81 -10.78
C MET A 208 -4.32 28.03 -9.63
N VAL A 209 -3.53 27.50 -8.68
CA VAL A 209 -4.08 26.82 -7.49
C VAL A 209 -4.95 27.78 -6.68
N ASP A 210 -4.52 29.04 -6.52
CA ASP A 210 -5.29 30.03 -5.76
C ASP A 210 -6.65 30.28 -6.43
N ALA A 211 -6.69 30.53 -7.75
CA ALA A 211 -7.93 30.77 -8.50
C ALA A 211 -8.88 29.55 -8.51
N MET A 212 -8.34 28.35 -8.74
CA MET A 212 -9.13 27.11 -8.71
C MET A 212 -9.65 26.81 -7.31
N SER A 213 -8.83 27.06 -6.27
CA SER A 213 -9.25 26.86 -4.87
C SER A 213 -10.38 27.81 -4.47
N GLN A 214 -10.36 29.07 -4.94
CA GLN A 214 -11.45 30.02 -4.70
C GLN A 214 -12.77 29.55 -5.33
N THR A 215 -12.72 28.91 -6.50
CA THR A 215 -13.92 28.33 -7.13
C THR A 215 -14.46 27.16 -6.31
N ILE A 216 -13.57 26.33 -5.74
CA ILE A 216 -13.97 25.24 -4.84
C ILE A 216 -14.56 25.79 -3.54
N VAL A 217 -13.94 26.81 -2.94
CA VAL A 217 -14.40 27.44 -1.70
C VAL A 217 -15.77 28.11 -1.89
N THR A 218 -16.05 28.72 -3.04
CA THR A 218 -17.37 29.32 -3.31
C THR A 218 -18.47 28.28 -3.54
N LEU A 219 -18.12 27.08 -4.01
CA LEU A 219 -19.06 25.96 -4.19
C LEU A 219 -19.29 25.18 -2.90
N ILE A 220 -18.33 25.14 -1.98
CA ILE A 220 -18.42 24.41 -0.71
C ILE A 220 -19.15 25.29 0.32
N PRO A 221 -20.30 24.86 0.86
CA PRO A 221 -20.95 25.52 1.98
C PRO A 221 -20.01 25.65 3.18
N ASN A 222 -20.06 26.78 3.89
CA ASN A 222 -19.23 27.00 5.09
C ASN A 222 -19.39 25.91 6.16
N SER A 223 -20.55 25.24 6.21
CA SER A 223 -20.79 24.11 7.10
C SER A 223 -20.03 22.83 6.73
N LEU A 224 -19.63 22.67 5.46
CA LEU A 224 -18.87 21.51 4.97
C LEU A 224 -17.34 21.76 4.97
N GLY A 225 -16.91 23.01 5.13
CA GLY A 225 -15.49 23.40 5.14
C GLY A 225 -14.64 22.63 6.16
N PRO A 226 -14.99 22.62 7.46
CA PRO A 226 -14.27 21.85 8.47
C PRO A 226 -14.26 20.34 8.22
N HIS A 227 -15.34 19.82 7.61
CA HIS A 227 -15.52 18.39 7.30
C HIS A 227 -14.79 17.94 6.02
N LEU A 228 -14.02 18.82 5.36
CA LEU A 228 -13.31 18.47 4.13
C LEU A 228 -12.39 17.25 4.25
N PRO A 229 -11.66 17.03 5.35
CA PRO A 229 -10.88 15.81 5.55
C PRO A 229 -11.72 14.54 5.47
N ILE A 230 -12.93 14.52 6.04
CA ILE A 230 -13.84 13.36 5.97
C ILE A 230 -14.23 13.11 4.51
N LEU A 231 -14.61 14.17 3.80
CA LEU A 231 -14.98 14.09 2.38
C LEU A 231 -13.81 13.61 1.54
N THR A 232 -12.60 14.11 1.76
CA THR A 232 -11.38 13.63 1.10
C THR A 232 -11.12 12.17 1.41
N GLY A 233 -11.31 11.72 2.66
CA GLY A 233 -11.19 10.31 3.04
C GLY A 233 -12.13 9.41 2.22
N LEU A 234 -13.39 9.79 2.09
CA LEU A 234 -14.39 9.03 1.34
C LEU A 234 -14.20 9.12 -0.17
N THR A 235 -13.93 10.31 -0.71
CA THR A 235 -13.82 10.57 -2.15
C THR A 235 -12.47 10.17 -2.73
N SER A 236 -11.43 10.02 -1.89
CA SER A 236 -10.15 9.47 -2.32
C SER A 236 -10.33 8.10 -2.97
N ALA A 237 -11.21 7.24 -2.45
CA ALA A 237 -11.49 5.92 -3.00
C ALA A 237 -11.97 5.95 -4.47
N PRO A 238 -13.09 6.62 -4.83
CA PRO A 238 -13.52 6.70 -6.23
C PRO A 238 -12.55 7.50 -7.11
N PHE A 239 -11.95 8.59 -6.62
CA PHE A 239 -11.01 9.35 -7.44
C PHE A 239 -9.75 8.56 -7.79
N THR A 240 -9.13 7.92 -6.81
CA THR A 240 -7.96 7.06 -7.07
C THR A 240 -8.34 5.76 -7.80
N PHE A 241 -9.61 5.38 -7.83
CA PHE A 241 -10.07 4.26 -8.66
C PHE A 241 -10.11 4.64 -10.16
N PHE A 242 -10.69 5.79 -10.49
CA PHE A 242 -10.86 6.22 -11.89
C PHE A 242 -9.68 7.01 -12.45
N MET A 243 -8.83 7.54 -11.58
CA MET A 243 -7.68 8.37 -11.92
C MET A 243 -6.41 7.66 -11.46
N SER A 244 -5.27 7.96 -12.12
CA SER A 244 -4.00 7.49 -11.60
C SER A 244 -3.69 8.16 -10.26
N ASN A 245 -2.92 7.47 -9.40
CA ASN A 245 -2.42 8.05 -8.16
C ASN A 245 -1.67 9.36 -8.42
N ASP A 246 -0.92 9.45 -9.51
CA ASP A 246 -0.16 10.65 -9.85
C ASP A 246 -1.10 11.85 -10.12
N ALA A 247 -2.16 11.64 -10.90
CA ALA A 247 -3.13 12.68 -11.21
C ALA A 247 -3.89 13.15 -9.94
N TYR A 248 -4.25 12.22 -9.06
CA TYR A 248 -4.91 12.54 -7.81
C TYR A 248 -3.98 13.31 -6.84
N TYR A 249 -2.80 12.76 -6.54
CA TYR A 249 -1.93 13.30 -5.50
C TYR A 249 -1.18 14.56 -5.91
N PHE A 250 -0.82 14.73 -7.18
CA PHE A 250 -0.10 15.93 -7.64
C PHE A 250 -1.03 16.97 -8.27
N GLY A 251 -2.25 16.59 -8.67
CA GLY A 251 -3.23 17.51 -9.24
C GLY A 251 -4.33 17.91 -8.26
N ILE A 252 -5.14 16.95 -7.83
CA ILE A 252 -6.35 17.21 -7.04
C ILE A 252 -6.01 17.53 -5.59
N LEU A 253 -5.16 16.72 -4.94
CA LEU A 253 -4.90 16.86 -3.51
C LEU A 253 -4.34 18.24 -3.11
N PRO A 254 -3.34 18.83 -3.81
CA PRO A 254 -2.83 20.15 -3.45
C PRO A 254 -3.91 21.23 -3.58
N LEU A 255 -4.75 21.11 -4.61
CA LEU A 255 -5.86 22.01 -4.87
C LEU A 255 -6.92 21.96 -3.74
N VAL A 256 -7.38 20.75 -3.39
CA VAL A 256 -8.39 20.58 -2.33
C VAL A 256 -7.80 20.95 -0.96
N THR A 257 -6.53 20.61 -0.72
CA THR A 257 -5.83 21.00 0.51
C THR A 257 -5.75 22.51 0.66
N LYS A 258 -5.41 23.24 -0.42
CA LYS A 258 -5.36 24.71 -0.40
C LYS A 258 -6.73 25.30 -0.06
N ALA A 259 -7.82 24.78 -0.64
CA ALA A 259 -9.18 25.18 -0.29
C ALA A 259 -9.48 24.89 1.20
N ALA A 260 -9.14 23.70 1.69
CA ALA A 260 -9.36 23.29 3.07
C ALA A 260 -8.65 24.21 4.10
N THR A 261 -7.44 24.69 3.78
CA THR A 261 -6.72 25.63 4.67
C THR A 261 -7.46 26.95 4.89
N GLN A 262 -8.31 27.37 3.94
CA GLN A 262 -9.14 28.57 4.11
C GLN A 262 -10.27 28.36 5.14
N PHE A 263 -10.66 27.11 5.37
CA PHE A 263 -11.62 26.71 6.40
C PHE A 263 -10.94 26.31 7.73
N GLY A 264 -9.64 26.58 7.90
CA GLY A 264 -8.90 26.28 9.12
C GLY A 264 -8.45 24.81 9.26
N VAL A 265 -8.60 24.00 8.22
CA VAL A 265 -8.14 22.60 8.19
C VAL A 265 -6.63 22.56 7.94
N THR A 266 -5.90 21.72 8.68
CA THR A 266 -4.45 21.61 8.51
C THR A 266 -4.07 20.76 7.29
N VAL A 267 -2.89 21.01 6.73
CA VAL A 267 -2.37 20.30 5.55
C VAL A 267 -2.13 18.81 5.86
N GLU A 268 -1.67 18.52 7.08
CA GLU A 268 -1.43 17.15 7.57
C GLU A 268 -2.73 16.34 7.63
N ALA A 269 -3.83 16.96 8.09
CA ALA A 269 -5.14 16.31 8.15
C ALA A 269 -5.63 15.89 6.77
N MET A 270 -5.45 16.76 5.77
CA MET A 270 -5.78 16.47 4.37
C MET A 270 -4.90 15.36 3.80
N GLY A 271 -3.59 15.40 4.08
CA GLY A 271 -2.65 14.36 3.70
C GLY A 271 -3.05 12.99 4.25
N ARG A 272 -3.32 12.91 5.56
CA ARG A 272 -3.78 11.67 6.22
C ARG A 272 -5.09 11.15 5.64
N ALA A 273 -6.08 12.02 5.48
CA ALA A 273 -7.37 11.65 4.92
C ALA A 273 -7.25 11.10 3.50
N SER A 274 -6.39 11.68 2.66
CA SER A 274 -6.23 11.29 1.27
C SER A 274 -5.75 9.85 1.07
N LEU A 275 -5.09 9.26 2.08
CA LEU A 275 -4.56 7.89 2.06
C LEU A 275 -5.61 6.82 2.42
N LEU A 276 -6.80 7.19 2.89
CA LEU A 276 -7.78 6.21 3.38
C LEU A 276 -8.42 5.38 2.26
N GLY A 277 -8.47 5.92 1.03
CA GLY A 277 -9.08 5.28 -0.13
C GLY A 277 -8.25 4.19 -0.82
N GLN A 278 -7.03 3.90 -0.34
CA GLN A 278 -6.07 3.06 -1.09
C GLN A 278 -6.52 1.62 -1.31
N SER A 279 -7.38 1.08 -0.44
CA SER A 279 -7.95 -0.25 -0.64
C SER A 279 -8.87 -0.36 -1.85
N VAL A 280 -9.55 0.72 -2.23
CA VAL A 280 -10.33 0.77 -3.47
C VAL A 280 -9.43 1.13 -4.64
N HIS A 281 -8.44 2.03 -4.46
CA HIS A 281 -7.45 2.36 -5.50
C HIS A 281 -6.80 1.11 -6.13
N LEU A 282 -6.33 0.18 -5.29
CA LEU A 282 -5.64 -1.02 -5.77
C LEU A 282 -6.54 -1.92 -6.65
N LEU A 283 -7.87 -1.80 -6.56
CA LEU A 283 -8.81 -2.51 -7.45
C LEU A 283 -8.94 -1.85 -8.83
N SER A 284 -8.37 -0.66 -9.01
CA SER A 284 -8.41 0.06 -10.28
C SER A 284 -7.77 -0.78 -11.39
N PRO A 285 -8.38 -0.80 -12.59
CA PRO A 285 -7.75 -1.34 -13.79
C PRO A 285 -6.44 -0.63 -14.18
N LEU A 286 -6.13 0.51 -13.55
CA LEU A 286 -4.89 1.25 -13.75
C LEU A 286 -3.72 0.70 -12.92
N VAL A 287 -3.96 -0.30 -12.06
CA VAL A 287 -2.94 -0.87 -11.15
C VAL A 287 -2.48 -2.25 -11.64
N PRO A 288 -1.25 -2.38 -12.17
CA PRO A 288 -0.77 -3.62 -12.78
C PRO A 288 -0.61 -4.79 -11.80
N SER A 289 -0.27 -4.52 -10.53
CA SER A 289 -0.02 -5.59 -9.54
C SER A 289 -1.25 -6.46 -9.27
N THR A 290 -2.45 -5.88 -9.38
CA THR A 290 -3.71 -6.63 -9.20
C THR A 290 -3.99 -7.56 -10.39
N TYR A 291 -3.57 -7.21 -11.60
CA TYR A 291 -3.58 -8.14 -12.75
C TYR A 291 -2.61 -9.29 -12.55
N LEU A 292 -1.41 -9.01 -12.03
CA LEU A 292 -0.46 -10.05 -11.68
C LEU A 292 -1.05 -11.02 -10.65
N LEU A 293 -1.68 -10.51 -9.59
CA LEU A 293 -2.35 -11.33 -8.59
C LEU A 293 -3.40 -12.25 -9.21
N ALA A 294 -4.28 -11.69 -10.05
CA ALA A 294 -5.32 -12.45 -10.73
C ALA A 294 -4.72 -13.54 -11.64
N GLY A 295 -3.71 -13.20 -12.42
CA GLY A 295 -2.99 -14.12 -13.30
C GLY A 295 -2.28 -15.25 -12.54
N LEU A 296 -1.56 -14.94 -11.46
CA LEU A 296 -0.88 -15.94 -10.64
C LEU A 296 -1.86 -16.91 -9.98
N ALA A 297 -3.01 -16.43 -9.53
CA ALA A 297 -4.03 -17.25 -8.90
C ALA A 297 -4.94 -17.99 -9.89
N GLY A 298 -4.85 -17.68 -11.19
CA GLY A 298 -5.70 -18.24 -12.23
C GLY A 298 -7.17 -17.84 -12.10
N VAL A 299 -7.45 -16.60 -11.69
CA VAL A 299 -8.81 -16.07 -11.55
C VAL A 299 -9.04 -14.89 -12.49
N ASP A 300 -10.28 -14.70 -12.91
CA ASP A 300 -10.66 -13.52 -13.70
C ASP A 300 -10.60 -12.24 -12.87
N PHE A 301 -10.00 -11.18 -13.45
CA PHE A 301 -9.85 -9.88 -12.79
C PHE A 301 -11.21 -9.28 -12.41
N GLY A 302 -12.20 -9.37 -13.32
CA GLY A 302 -13.54 -8.83 -13.07
C GLY A 302 -14.25 -9.50 -11.89
N ASP A 303 -14.06 -10.82 -11.74
CA ASP A 303 -14.62 -11.57 -10.61
C ASP A 303 -13.92 -11.22 -9.30
N HIS A 304 -12.60 -11.12 -9.31
CA HIS A 304 -11.83 -10.62 -8.17
C HIS A 304 -12.29 -9.23 -7.74
N GLN A 305 -12.45 -8.31 -8.71
CA GLN A 305 -12.88 -6.95 -8.46
C GLN A 305 -14.28 -6.91 -7.83
N ARG A 306 -15.27 -7.58 -8.43
CA ARG A 306 -16.65 -7.65 -7.90
C ARG A 306 -16.70 -8.29 -6.52
N PHE A 307 -15.93 -9.35 -6.30
CA PHE A 307 -15.89 -10.07 -5.03
C PHE A 307 -15.26 -9.22 -3.91
N THR A 308 -14.20 -8.49 -4.23
CA THR A 308 -13.35 -7.78 -3.26
C THR A 308 -13.84 -6.36 -2.97
N LEU A 309 -14.52 -5.70 -3.92
CA LEU A 309 -14.93 -4.29 -3.82
C LEU A 309 -15.66 -3.95 -2.53
N LYS A 310 -16.65 -4.76 -2.13
CA LYS A 310 -17.40 -4.52 -0.88
C LYS A 310 -16.50 -4.55 0.38
N TRP A 311 -15.49 -5.40 0.37
CA TRP A 311 -14.55 -5.53 1.49
C TRP A 311 -13.52 -4.41 1.47
N ALA A 312 -13.07 -4.00 0.29
CA ALA A 312 -12.22 -2.83 0.11
C ALA A 312 -12.93 -1.55 0.61
N CYS A 313 -14.18 -1.31 0.20
CA CYS A 313 -14.99 -0.21 0.76
C CYS A 313 -15.15 -0.33 2.28
N GLY A 314 -15.33 -1.55 2.78
CA GLY A 314 -15.34 -1.83 4.23
C GLY A 314 -14.04 -1.41 4.91
N THR A 315 -12.88 -1.69 4.31
CA THR A 315 -11.57 -1.26 4.82
C THR A 315 -11.44 0.26 4.86
N VAL A 316 -11.88 0.98 3.81
CA VAL A 316 -11.92 2.46 3.80
C VAL A 316 -12.74 2.98 4.98
N LEU A 317 -13.95 2.43 5.16
CA LEU A 317 -14.86 2.83 6.24
C LEU A 317 -14.27 2.55 7.63
N VAL A 318 -13.68 1.36 7.84
CA VAL A 318 -13.03 1.02 9.11
C VAL A 318 -11.89 1.97 9.41
N MET A 319 -11.01 2.23 8.43
CA MET A 319 -9.89 3.15 8.61
C MET A 319 -10.37 4.58 8.89
N LEU A 320 -11.38 5.06 8.16
CA LEU A 320 -11.96 6.38 8.37
C LEU A 320 -12.57 6.52 9.76
N VAL A 321 -13.42 5.58 10.18
CA VAL A 321 -14.05 5.60 11.51
C VAL A 321 -13.01 5.62 12.62
N VAL A 322 -11.96 4.79 12.51
CA VAL A 322 -10.88 4.78 13.51
C VAL A 322 -10.11 6.11 13.51
N CYS A 323 -9.81 6.66 12.34
CA CYS A 323 -9.14 7.97 12.25
C CYS A 323 -9.98 9.10 12.86
N LEU A 324 -11.31 9.05 12.74
CA LEU A 324 -12.21 10.02 13.36
C LEU A 324 -12.27 9.86 14.88
N ILE A 325 -12.37 8.62 15.38
CA ILE A 325 -12.38 8.33 16.82
C ILE A 325 -11.08 8.79 17.48
N LEU A 326 -9.95 8.61 16.80
CA LEU A 326 -8.63 8.99 17.31
C LEU A 326 -8.28 10.47 17.07
N GLY A 327 -9.14 11.24 16.38
CA GLY A 327 -8.86 12.64 16.03
C GLY A 327 -7.70 12.83 15.03
N VAL A 328 -7.31 11.76 14.34
CA VAL A 328 -6.25 11.78 13.29
C VAL A 328 -6.74 12.56 12.07
N VAL A 329 -8.03 12.40 11.76
CA VAL A 329 -8.81 13.19 10.81
C VAL A 329 -9.80 14.01 11.63
N PRO A 330 -9.78 15.35 11.57
CA PRO A 330 -10.68 16.18 12.35
C PRO A 330 -12.10 16.06 11.82
N VAL A 331 -13.06 16.20 12.74
CA VAL A 331 -14.48 16.33 12.45
C VAL A 331 -14.77 17.79 12.20
#